data_AF-A0A0P7X1P8-F1
#
_entry.id   AF-A0A0P7X1P8-F1
#
_cell.length_a   1.000
_cell.length_b   1.000
_cell.length_c   1.000
_cell.angle_alpha   90.00
_cell.angle_beta   90.00
_cell.angle_gamma   90.00
#
_symmetry.space_group_name_H-M   'P 1'
#
loop_
_entity.id
_entity.type
_entity.pdbx_description
1 polymer ?
#
loop_
_entity_poly.entity_id
_entity_poly.type
_entity_poly.pdbx_seq_one_letter_code
_entity_poly.pdbx_strand_id
1 'polypeptide(L)'
;MQKTITAVSSLCTMRGILLLCFLEAVGALQNYTWDPPGTENADEVIAVDTSRSAFSVALTDSSWCFGPFRTEMIVKYQVSFLNLGNDYNKSTGNFVAPRSGVYVFAVTAVSDSGSPGTPLAACVILRVNNLEVASISEKNDQDQEDSGTVVLTVQLNAGDHVAVYMPPGCFLCDSKQHLNTFTGFLLLPTTLPCDAWDCDCVFKHQRSCCCVYNKLGRLSVDTFHSLDYISDSLSQLQEDIVSLTGEHYAFKASIGQPSYRCFGPFTRNVPVPYNNVTLNDGRAYNPALGIFTARFDGIYSFTFTTYSNLIAPGMRQYVQLQLMKNGEPVVGVWEDNREDSEDSSTQELLLPLERGDQVYIELVAGRYLCGDLKYNVFSGFLLYPN
;
A
#
# COMPACT_ATOMS: atom_id res chain seq x y z
N MET A 1 -44.78 39.43 -43.78
CA MET A 1 -44.29 39.30 -42.38
C MET A 1 -45.15 38.26 -41.66
N GLN A 2 -44.49 37.22 -41.15
CA GLN A 2 -44.91 36.18 -40.20
C GLN A 2 -46.40 35.98 -39.88
N LYS A 3 -46.86 34.72 -40.07
CA LYS A 3 -47.67 33.99 -39.07
C LYS A 3 -47.73 32.47 -39.36
N THR A 4 -47.31 31.69 -38.36
CA THR A 4 -47.85 30.42 -37.82
C THR A 4 -48.08 29.14 -38.67
N ILE A 5 -47.35 28.09 -38.25
CA ILE A 5 -47.73 26.67 -37.95
C ILE A 5 -48.56 25.87 -38.96
N THR A 6 -48.00 24.76 -39.45
CA THR A 6 -48.73 23.47 -39.50
C THR A 6 -47.75 22.29 -39.58
N ALA A 7 -47.86 21.37 -38.62
CA ALA A 7 -47.34 20.02 -38.74
C ALA A 7 -48.27 19.22 -39.68
N VAL A 8 -47.70 18.47 -40.62
CA VAL A 8 -48.39 17.39 -41.33
C VAL A 8 -47.53 16.15 -41.19
N SER A 9 -47.94 15.27 -40.29
CA SER A 9 -47.65 13.85 -40.35
C SER A 9 -48.33 13.28 -41.60
N SER A 10 -47.63 12.39 -42.32
CA SER A 10 -48.11 11.03 -42.63
C SER A 10 -47.43 10.43 -43.88
N LEU A 11 -47.14 9.13 -43.78
CA LEU A 11 -46.99 8.14 -44.85
C LEU A 11 -45.80 8.26 -45.82
N CYS A 12 -44.74 7.50 -45.54
CA CYS A 12 -43.95 6.87 -46.60
C CYS A 12 -44.06 5.35 -46.47
N THR A 13 -45.00 4.80 -47.22
CA THR A 13 -45.24 3.38 -47.42
C THR A 13 -44.18 2.79 -48.34
N MET A 14 -43.79 1.55 -48.06
CA MET A 14 -42.90 0.71 -48.87
C MET A 14 -43.16 0.78 -50.38
N ARG A 15 -42.13 1.13 -51.16
CA ARG A 15 -41.48 0.29 -52.18
C ARG A 15 -40.63 1.15 -53.13
N GLY A 16 -39.33 0.82 -53.17
CA GLY A 16 -38.45 1.13 -54.30
C GLY A 16 -37.98 2.57 -54.40
N ILE A 17 -36.87 2.89 -53.73
CA ILE A 17 -35.76 3.76 -54.17
C ILE A 17 -34.72 3.65 -53.04
N LEU A 18 -33.86 2.63 -53.11
CA LEU A 18 -32.67 2.52 -52.23
C LEU A 18 -31.39 2.97 -52.96
N LEU A 19 -31.50 3.46 -54.20
CA LEU A 19 -30.36 3.72 -55.07
C LEU A 19 -30.08 5.21 -55.35
N LEU A 20 -30.90 6.14 -54.83
CA LEU A 20 -30.69 7.58 -55.03
C LEU A 20 -30.11 8.32 -53.83
N CYS A 21 -30.22 7.80 -52.59
CA CYS A 21 -29.50 8.38 -51.45
C CYS A 21 -28.00 8.01 -51.41
N PHE A 22 -27.57 7.02 -52.20
CA PHE A 22 -26.15 6.62 -52.27
C PHE A 22 -25.30 7.51 -53.19
N LEU A 23 -25.92 8.25 -54.12
CA LEU A 23 -25.18 9.05 -55.12
C LEU A 23 -24.95 10.52 -54.72
N GLU A 24 -25.66 11.05 -53.72
CA GLU A 24 -25.34 12.38 -53.17
C GLU A 24 -24.28 12.35 -52.06
N ALA A 25 -24.06 11.19 -51.40
CA ALA A 25 -23.05 11.04 -50.35
C ALA A 25 -21.61 10.90 -50.89
N VAL A 26 -21.43 10.44 -52.14
CA VAL A 26 -20.10 10.24 -52.74
C VAL A 26 -19.53 11.53 -53.37
N GLY A 27 -20.38 12.54 -53.65
CA GLY A 27 -19.94 13.82 -54.18
C GLY A 27 -19.31 14.78 -53.17
N ALA A 28 -19.43 14.51 -51.85
CA ALA A 28 -18.92 15.40 -50.80
C ALA A 28 -17.53 15.01 -50.25
N LEU A 29 -16.90 13.96 -50.79
CA LEU A 29 -15.61 13.44 -50.29
C LEU A 29 -14.37 13.90 -51.08
N GLN A 30 -14.51 14.82 -52.05
CA GLN A 30 -13.37 15.24 -52.89
C GLN A 30 -12.48 16.36 -52.33
N ASN A 31 -12.66 16.82 -51.08
CA ASN A 31 -11.85 17.93 -50.52
C ASN A 31 -11.31 17.69 -49.09
N TYR A 32 -11.01 16.44 -48.71
CA TYR A 32 -10.20 16.18 -47.52
C TYR A 32 -8.79 15.74 -47.91
N THR A 33 -7.83 16.66 -47.76
CA THR A 33 -6.40 16.36 -47.82
C THR A 33 -6.01 15.63 -46.53
N TRP A 34 -5.59 14.38 -46.68
CA TRP A 34 -4.95 13.59 -45.63
C TRP A 34 -3.50 14.08 -45.44
N ASP A 35 -3.21 14.68 -44.28
CA ASP A 35 -1.84 14.74 -43.77
C ASP A 35 -1.53 13.42 -43.05
N PRO A 36 -0.39 12.75 -43.30
CA PRO A 36 -0.03 11.54 -42.58
C PRO A 36 0.31 11.88 -41.12
N PRO A 37 -0.15 11.10 -40.12
CA PRO A 37 0.24 11.32 -38.75
C PRO A 37 1.75 11.08 -38.62
N GLY A 38 2.46 12.16 -38.28
CA GLY A 38 3.85 12.09 -37.82
C GLY A 38 3.88 11.35 -36.49
N THR A 39 4.86 10.45 -36.37
CA THR A 39 5.39 9.83 -35.15
C THR A 39 4.70 10.26 -33.85
N GLU A 40 3.61 9.59 -33.50
CA GLU A 40 3.03 9.69 -32.17
C GLU A 40 3.97 8.98 -31.19
N ASN A 41 4.30 9.71 -30.12
CA ASN A 41 5.15 9.27 -29.04
C ASN A 41 4.59 8.00 -28.38
N ALA A 42 5.50 7.23 -27.78
CA ALA A 42 5.26 6.00 -27.05
C ALA A 42 4.47 6.18 -25.73
N ASP A 43 3.35 6.90 -25.76
CA ASP A 43 2.50 7.18 -24.60
C ASP A 43 1.15 6.43 -24.65
N GLU A 44 0.94 5.52 -25.61
CA GLU A 44 -0.27 4.67 -25.67
C GLU A 44 -0.06 3.31 -24.96
N VAL A 45 0.48 3.38 -23.74
CA VAL A 45 0.48 2.29 -22.73
C VAL A 45 -0.24 2.79 -21.47
N ILE A 46 -1.40 3.42 -21.64
CA ILE A 46 -2.19 3.95 -20.52
C ILE A 46 -3.46 3.10 -20.40
N ALA A 47 -3.57 2.39 -19.25
CA ALA A 47 -4.80 1.93 -18.58
C ALA A 47 -4.79 0.47 -18.07
N VAL A 48 -3.68 0.00 -17.47
CA VAL A 48 -3.72 -1.09 -16.46
C VAL A 48 -3.14 -0.61 -15.12
N ASP A 49 -2.29 0.43 -15.12
CA ASP A 49 -1.63 0.98 -13.93
C ASP A 49 -2.48 1.96 -13.10
N THR A 50 -3.70 2.31 -13.55
CA THR A 50 -4.50 3.37 -12.90
C THR A 50 -5.31 2.90 -11.69
N SER A 51 -5.35 1.60 -11.40
CA SER A 51 -6.12 1.02 -10.28
C SER A 51 -5.28 0.70 -9.04
N ARG A 52 -3.96 0.76 -9.13
CA ARG A 52 -3.06 0.42 -8.01
C ARG A 52 -2.63 1.68 -7.27
N SER A 53 -2.74 1.65 -5.94
CA SER A 53 -2.29 2.72 -5.05
C SER A 53 -1.61 2.07 -3.87
N ALA A 54 -0.32 2.37 -3.66
CA ALA A 54 0.45 1.79 -2.59
C ALA A 54 1.66 2.65 -2.24
N PHE A 55 1.93 2.79 -0.95
CA PHE A 55 3.14 3.44 -0.45
C PHE A 55 3.71 2.67 0.73
N SER A 56 5.03 2.74 0.88
CA SER A 56 5.74 2.26 2.05
C SER A 56 6.90 3.20 2.31
N VAL A 57 6.86 3.86 3.46
CA VAL A 57 7.75 4.97 3.83
C VAL A 57 8.29 4.79 5.24
N ALA A 58 9.49 5.31 5.49
CA ALA A 58 10.15 5.33 6.79
C ALA A 58 10.46 6.75 7.24
N LEU A 59 10.59 6.95 8.56
CA LEU A 59 10.68 8.28 9.16
C LEU A 59 11.92 9.02 8.66
N THR A 60 13.10 8.43 8.83
CA THR A 60 14.39 8.96 8.34
C THR A 60 15.42 7.83 8.11
N ASP A 61 16.51 8.12 7.42
CA ASP A 61 17.70 7.27 7.25
C ASP A 61 18.86 7.67 8.17
N SER A 62 18.61 8.60 9.09
CA SER A 62 19.59 9.14 10.02
C SER A 62 19.24 8.77 11.45
N SER A 63 20.26 8.56 12.28
CA SER A 63 20.05 8.34 13.72
C SER A 63 19.55 9.61 14.37
N TRP A 64 18.24 9.70 14.55
CA TRP A 64 17.56 10.90 15.04
C TRP A 64 16.19 10.57 15.63
N CYS A 65 15.77 11.37 16.62
CA CYS A 65 14.44 11.28 17.21
C CYS A 65 13.58 12.48 16.83
N PHE A 66 12.37 12.20 16.31
CA PHE A 66 11.32 13.17 16.09
C PHE A 66 10.56 13.41 17.38
N GLY A 67 10.71 14.61 17.97
CA GLY A 67 10.11 14.97 19.26
C GLY A 67 11.08 14.84 20.45
N PRO A 68 10.57 14.99 21.69
CA PRO A 68 9.18 15.28 22.02
C PRO A 68 8.79 16.73 21.73
N PHE A 69 7.52 16.94 21.37
CA PHE A 69 6.95 18.27 21.16
C PHE A 69 5.90 18.61 22.22
N ARG A 70 5.66 19.91 22.43
CA ARG A 70 4.64 20.42 23.37
C ARG A 70 3.23 20.40 22.80
N THR A 71 3.10 20.20 21.50
CA THR A 71 1.84 20.15 20.76
C THR A 71 1.83 18.91 19.89
N GLU A 72 0.64 18.48 19.49
CA GLU A 72 0.50 17.42 18.50
C GLU A 72 1.18 17.83 17.18
N MET A 73 1.89 16.89 16.56
CA MET A 73 2.61 17.10 15.31
C MET A 73 2.25 16.02 14.30
N ILE A 74 2.06 16.39 13.04
CA ILE A 74 1.98 15.40 11.95
C ILE A 74 3.36 14.77 11.73
N VAL A 75 3.41 13.43 11.65
CA VAL A 75 4.63 12.68 11.38
C VAL A 75 4.87 12.63 9.88
N LYS A 76 6.03 13.13 9.45
CA LYS A 76 6.37 13.22 8.02
C LYS A 76 7.47 12.22 7.68
N TYR A 77 7.09 11.09 7.09
CA TYR A 77 8.01 10.04 6.69
C TYR A 77 8.78 10.47 5.42
N GLN A 78 10.09 10.60 5.51
CA GLN A 78 10.92 11.20 4.45
C GLN A 78 11.51 10.16 3.48
N VAL A 79 11.73 8.94 3.94
CA VAL A 79 12.31 7.85 3.13
C VAL A 79 11.17 7.10 2.47
N SER A 80 11.27 6.81 1.16
CA SER A 80 10.24 6.03 0.46
C SER A 80 10.88 4.83 -0.20
N PHE A 81 10.36 3.65 0.16
CA PHE A 81 10.63 2.39 -0.51
C PHE A 81 9.71 2.21 -1.71
N LEU A 82 8.47 2.69 -1.58
CA LEU A 82 7.42 2.67 -2.60
C LEU A 82 6.51 3.89 -2.46
N ASN A 83 6.03 4.45 -3.57
CA ASN A 83 4.97 5.46 -3.63
C ASN A 83 4.23 5.38 -4.97
N LEU A 84 3.68 4.21 -5.28
CA LEU A 84 2.90 3.95 -6.48
C LEU A 84 1.62 4.79 -6.47
N GLY A 85 1.35 5.50 -7.57
CA GLY A 85 0.27 6.50 -7.65
C GLY A 85 0.68 7.90 -7.16
N ASN A 86 1.81 8.04 -6.46
CA ASN A 86 2.23 9.28 -5.80
C ASN A 86 1.21 9.84 -4.80
N ASP A 87 0.44 8.96 -4.17
CA ASP A 87 -0.68 9.32 -3.30
C ASP A 87 -0.23 9.73 -1.89
N TYR A 88 0.99 9.37 -1.47
CA TYR A 88 1.62 9.86 -0.25
C TYR A 88 2.53 11.07 -0.52
N ASN A 89 2.31 12.16 0.21
CA ASN A 89 3.09 13.39 0.12
C ASN A 89 4.03 13.55 1.31
N LYS A 90 5.32 13.33 1.09
CA LYS A 90 6.39 13.46 2.09
C LYS A 90 6.53 14.84 2.74
N SER A 91 6.14 15.90 2.02
CA SER A 91 6.25 17.28 2.53
C SER A 91 5.16 17.61 3.55
N THR A 92 4.00 16.98 3.42
CA THR A 92 2.85 17.19 4.30
C THR A 92 2.69 16.07 5.34
N GLY A 93 3.06 14.83 4.99
CA GLY A 93 2.81 13.63 5.80
C GLY A 93 1.47 12.95 5.49
N ASN A 94 0.74 13.43 4.48
CA ASN A 94 -0.61 12.94 4.14
C ASN A 94 -0.57 11.95 2.97
N PHE A 95 -1.34 10.88 3.10
CA PHE A 95 -1.86 10.10 2.00
C PHE A 95 -3.24 10.64 1.59
N VAL A 96 -3.54 10.72 0.30
CA VAL A 96 -4.86 11.08 -0.22
C VAL A 96 -5.39 9.92 -1.04
N ALA A 97 -6.54 9.36 -0.65
CA ALA A 97 -7.12 8.23 -1.36
C ALA A 97 -7.46 8.63 -2.81
N PRO A 98 -6.82 8.05 -3.84
CA PRO A 98 -7.10 8.42 -5.22
C PRO A 98 -8.47 7.89 -5.69
N ARG A 99 -8.96 6.83 -5.05
CA ARG A 99 -10.21 6.14 -5.39
C ARG A 99 -10.94 5.69 -4.14
N SER A 100 -12.26 5.56 -4.22
CA SER A 100 -13.03 4.90 -3.17
C SER A 100 -12.71 3.40 -3.16
N GLY A 101 -12.52 2.83 -1.99
CA GLY A 101 -12.14 1.44 -1.86
C GLY A 101 -11.79 1.02 -0.44
N VAL A 102 -11.44 -0.25 -0.30
CA VAL A 102 -10.93 -0.84 0.92
C VAL A 102 -9.41 -0.72 0.90
N TYR A 103 -8.85 -0.01 1.88
CA TYR A 103 -7.42 0.21 2.04
C TYR A 103 -6.92 -0.51 3.29
N VAL A 104 -5.68 -1.00 3.24
CA VAL A 104 -4.96 -1.51 4.41
C VAL A 104 -3.86 -0.50 4.76
N PHE A 105 -3.75 -0.15 6.03
CA PHE A 105 -2.67 0.67 6.56
C PHE A 105 -1.96 -0.06 7.70
N ALA A 106 -0.63 0.02 7.71
CA ALA A 106 0.21 -0.45 8.79
C ALA A 106 1.08 0.72 9.28
N VAL A 107 1.14 0.95 10.59
CA VAL A 107 1.98 1.95 11.23
C VAL A 107 2.79 1.27 12.33
N THR A 108 4.10 1.45 12.30
CA THR A 108 5.02 1.02 13.36
C THR A 108 5.59 2.24 14.05
N ALA A 109 5.42 2.31 15.36
CA ALA A 109 5.97 3.35 16.22
C ALA A 109 7.02 2.74 17.15
N VAL A 110 8.26 3.18 17.02
CA VAL A 110 9.41 2.75 17.82
C VAL A 110 10.05 3.97 18.44
N SER A 111 10.42 3.86 19.71
CA SER A 111 11.16 4.88 20.42
C SER A 111 12.31 4.29 21.21
N ASP A 112 13.31 5.12 21.47
CA ASP A 112 14.45 4.83 22.35
C ASP A 112 14.51 5.95 23.39
N SER A 113 14.32 5.64 24.68
CA SER A 113 14.36 6.61 25.76
C SER A 113 15.72 7.33 25.86
N GLY A 114 16.74 6.80 25.18
CA GLY A 114 18.04 7.41 24.91
C GLY A 114 18.99 7.34 26.10
N SER A 115 18.49 7.24 27.33
CA SER A 115 19.28 7.08 28.54
C SER A 115 18.49 6.32 29.62
N PRO A 116 19.14 5.52 30.49
CA PRO A 116 18.41 4.83 31.54
C PRO A 116 17.67 5.81 32.47
N GLY A 117 16.38 5.56 32.72
CA GLY A 117 15.56 6.33 33.65
C GLY A 117 14.89 7.59 33.07
N THR A 118 14.98 7.82 31.75
CA THR A 118 14.09 8.75 31.05
C THR A 118 12.80 8.03 30.66
N PRO A 119 11.63 8.71 30.72
CA PRO A 119 10.39 8.12 30.23
C PRO A 119 10.47 7.81 28.74
N LEU A 120 10.24 6.56 28.39
CA LEU A 120 9.95 6.11 27.04
C LEU A 120 8.52 6.53 26.67
N ALA A 121 8.33 7.07 25.47
CA ALA A 121 7.01 7.45 24.99
C ALA A 121 6.89 7.30 23.46
N ALA A 122 6.73 6.06 23.00
CA ALA A 122 6.41 5.75 21.60
C ALA A 122 4.88 5.83 21.42
N CYS A 123 4.38 6.92 20.86
CA CYS A 123 2.95 7.06 20.64
C CYS A 123 2.60 7.77 19.34
N VAL A 124 1.60 7.23 18.65
CA VAL A 124 1.06 7.77 17.40
C VAL A 124 -0.45 7.55 17.32
N ILE A 125 -1.11 8.38 16.54
CA ILE A 125 -2.53 8.32 16.23
C ILE A 125 -2.68 8.31 14.70
N LEU A 126 -3.28 7.27 14.16
CA LEU A 126 -3.69 7.21 12.76
C LEU A 126 -5.06 7.86 12.61
N ARG A 127 -5.16 8.83 11.69
CA ARG A 127 -6.42 9.54 11.42
C ARG A 127 -6.85 9.42 9.97
N VAL A 128 -8.16 9.36 9.78
CA VAL A 128 -8.86 9.53 8.48
C VAL A 128 -9.70 10.79 8.60
N ASN A 129 -9.45 11.80 7.76
CA ASN A 129 -10.17 13.10 7.77
C ASN A 129 -10.27 13.73 9.18
N ASN A 130 -9.18 13.67 9.95
CA ASN A 130 -9.05 14.10 11.35
C ASN A 130 -9.80 13.24 12.40
N LEU A 131 -10.48 12.17 12.00
CA LEU A 131 -11.05 11.20 12.94
C LEU A 131 -10.00 10.14 13.28
N GLU A 132 -9.77 9.91 14.57
CA GLU A 132 -8.92 8.83 15.06
C GLU A 132 -9.55 7.48 14.72
N VAL A 133 -8.79 6.64 14.02
CA VAL A 133 -9.19 5.27 13.65
C VAL A 133 -8.36 4.19 14.35
N ALA A 134 -7.14 4.55 14.77
CA ALA A 134 -6.27 3.70 15.56
C ALA A 134 -5.23 4.56 16.29
N SER A 135 -4.71 4.03 17.40
CA SER A 135 -3.60 4.65 18.12
C SER A 135 -2.67 3.57 18.69
N ILE A 136 -1.41 3.94 18.84
CA ILE A 136 -0.36 3.16 19.51
C ILE A 136 0.16 4.03 20.64
N SER A 137 0.35 3.45 21.82
CA SER A 137 0.90 4.18 22.95
C SER A 137 1.66 3.24 23.87
N GLU A 138 2.96 3.17 23.66
CA GLU A 138 3.91 2.56 24.60
C GLU A 138 4.56 3.66 25.43
N LYS A 139 4.29 3.62 26.74
CA LYS A 139 4.82 4.57 27.72
C LYS A 139 5.35 3.82 28.91
N ASN A 140 6.66 3.86 29.09
CA ASN A 140 7.34 3.10 30.11
C ASN A 140 8.42 3.97 30.76
N ASP A 141 8.60 3.83 32.07
CA ASP A 141 9.61 4.59 32.82
C ASP A 141 10.88 3.77 33.08
N GLN A 142 10.90 2.49 32.67
CA GLN A 142 11.91 1.50 33.05
C GLN A 142 12.59 0.82 31.85
N ASP A 143 11.87 0.66 30.73
CA ASP A 143 12.44 0.12 29.49
C ASP A 143 13.10 1.19 28.62
N GLN A 144 14.06 0.77 27.78
CA GLN A 144 14.81 1.69 26.92
C GLN A 144 14.29 1.78 25.50
N GLU A 145 13.81 0.68 24.94
CA GLU A 145 13.27 0.63 23.60
C GLU A 145 11.98 -0.17 23.64
N ASP A 146 10.96 0.32 22.97
CA ASP A 146 9.66 -0.35 22.87
C ASP A 146 9.02 0.05 21.54
N SER A 147 8.16 -0.83 21.06
CA SER A 147 7.52 -0.68 19.78
C SER A 147 6.09 -1.18 19.78
N GLY A 148 5.25 -0.47 19.03
CA GLY A 148 3.92 -0.94 18.70
C GLY A 148 3.68 -0.87 17.21
N THR A 149 2.92 -1.83 16.70
CA THR A 149 2.47 -1.85 15.30
C THR A 149 0.98 -2.08 15.24
N VAL A 150 0.29 -1.25 14.47
CA VAL A 150 -1.14 -1.40 14.18
C VAL A 150 -1.33 -1.61 12.69
N VAL A 151 -2.17 -2.60 12.35
CA VAL A 151 -2.62 -2.87 10.98
C VAL A 151 -4.13 -2.77 10.96
N LEU A 152 -4.67 -1.92 10.09
CA LEU A 152 -6.11 -1.67 10.01
C LEU A 152 -6.57 -1.67 8.55
N THR A 153 -7.72 -2.31 8.32
CA THR A 153 -8.45 -2.23 7.05
C THR A 153 -9.57 -1.21 7.17
N VAL A 154 -9.59 -0.20 6.31
CA VAL A 154 -10.60 0.88 6.32
C VAL A 154 -11.19 1.09 4.93
N GLN A 155 -12.49 1.38 4.89
CA GLN A 155 -13.14 1.88 3.68
C GLN A 155 -12.88 3.39 3.58
N LEU A 156 -12.31 3.83 2.47
CA LEU A 156 -12.11 5.25 2.16
C LEU A 156 -12.94 5.66 0.95
N ASN A 157 -13.31 6.94 0.90
CA ASN A 157 -13.78 7.60 -0.30
C ASN A 157 -12.62 8.30 -1.02
N ALA A 158 -12.75 8.47 -2.33
CA ALA A 158 -11.81 9.29 -3.09
C ALA A 158 -11.71 10.70 -2.48
N GLY A 159 -10.48 11.17 -2.23
CA GLY A 159 -10.19 12.44 -1.58
C GLY A 159 -10.06 12.39 -0.05
N ASP A 160 -10.32 11.25 0.59
CA ASP A 160 -10.07 11.10 2.03
C ASP A 160 -8.58 11.21 2.35
N HIS A 161 -8.27 11.94 3.42
CA HIS A 161 -6.90 12.15 3.90
C HIS A 161 -6.56 11.20 5.03
N VAL A 162 -5.43 10.50 4.92
CA VAL A 162 -4.89 9.63 5.97
C VAL A 162 -3.52 10.12 6.40
N ALA A 163 -3.34 10.28 7.72
CA ALA A 163 -2.06 10.71 8.27
C ALA A 163 -1.83 10.21 9.69
N VAL A 164 -0.55 10.14 10.05
CA VAL A 164 -0.08 9.76 11.38
C VAL A 164 0.26 11.02 12.16
N TYR A 165 -0.27 11.14 13.36
CA TYR A 165 -0.04 12.24 14.29
C TYR A 165 0.68 11.72 15.53
N MET A 166 1.61 12.51 16.05
CA MET A 166 2.31 12.24 17.29
C MET A 166 1.76 13.14 18.40
N PRO A 167 1.21 12.58 19.49
CA PRO A 167 0.72 13.35 20.62
C PRO A 167 1.83 14.14 21.35
N PRO A 168 1.47 15.18 22.11
CA PRO A 168 2.43 15.90 22.96
C PRO A 168 3.18 14.96 23.92
N GLY A 169 4.48 15.19 24.07
CA GLY A 169 5.34 14.41 24.96
C GLY A 169 5.82 13.06 24.42
N CYS A 170 5.27 12.59 23.29
CA CYS A 170 5.76 11.38 22.62
C CYS A 170 6.92 11.74 21.67
N PHE A 171 7.77 10.75 21.37
CA PHE A 171 8.87 10.88 20.43
C PHE A 171 9.14 9.55 19.73
N LEU A 172 9.58 9.62 18.48
CA LEU A 172 9.89 8.46 17.64
C LEU A 172 11.36 8.51 17.27
N CYS A 173 12.10 7.42 17.47
CA CYS A 173 13.53 7.37 17.17
C CYS A 173 13.80 6.40 16.01
N ASP A 174 14.58 6.87 15.04
CA ASP A 174 14.88 6.08 13.85
C ASP A 174 16.38 6.07 13.56
N SER A 175 16.80 5.23 12.63
CA SER A 175 18.19 5.04 12.22
C SER A 175 18.27 4.59 10.76
N LYS A 176 19.47 4.20 10.32
CA LYS A 176 19.67 3.54 9.02
C LYS A 176 18.88 2.23 8.86
N GLN A 177 18.33 1.70 9.94
CA GLN A 177 17.51 0.49 9.94
C GLN A 177 16.01 0.79 9.88
N HIS A 178 15.57 2.05 9.70
CA HIS A 178 14.17 2.37 9.38
C HIS A 178 13.15 1.68 10.31
N LEU A 179 13.23 1.97 11.60
CA LEU A 179 12.43 1.34 12.65
C LEU A 179 10.98 1.80 12.60
N ASN A 180 10.76 3.08 12.29
CA ASN A 180 9.43 3.69 12.21
C ASN A 180 8.95 3.71 10.77
N THR A 181 7.88 2.96 10.48
CA THR A 181 7.33 2.83 9.13
C THR A 181 5.85 3.22 9.06
N PHE A 182 5.44 3.68 7.89
CA PHE A 182 4.04 3.88 7.53
C PHE A 182 3.82 3.31 6.14
N THR A 183 2.94 2.33 6.05
CA THR A 183 2.65 1.59 4.83
C THR A 183 1.15 1.63 4.58
N GLY A 184 0.74 1.76 3.31
CA GLY A 184 -0.66 1.68 2.95
C GLY A 184 -0.87 1.29 1.50
N PHE A 185 -1.94 0.55 1.22
CA PHE A 185 -2.29 0.13 -0.14
C PHE A 185 -3.78 -0.11 -0.34
N LEU A 186 -4.24 0.06 -1.58
CA LEU A 186 -5.59 -0.23 -2.02
C LEU A 186 -5.76 -1.75 -2.19
N LEU A 187 -6.50 -2.37 -1.29
CA LEU A 187 -6.77 -3.81 -1.35
C LEU A 187 -7.84 -4.11 -2.39
N LEU A 188 -8.95 -3.39 -2.36
CA LEU A 188 -10.06 -3.56 -3.30
C LEU A 188 -10.65 -2.19 -3.67
N PRO A 189 -10.63 -1.78 -4.96
CA PRO A 189 -11.41 -0.63 -5.37
C PRO A 189 -12.89 -0.95 -5.20
N THR A 190 -13.66 -0.03 -4.62
CA THR A 190 -15.11 -0.09 -4.79
C THR A 190 -15.41 0.52 -6.14
N THR A 191 -15.98 -0.27 -7.06
CA THR A 191 -16.78 0.30 -8.12
C THR A 191 -17.75 1.25 -7.44
N LEU A 192 -17.78 2.52 -7.85
CA LEU A 192 -18.90 3.37 -7.45
C LEU A 192 -20.14 2.54 -7.77
N PRO A 193 -21.02 2.20 -6.80
CA PRO A 193 -22.36 1.89 -7.20
C PRO A 193 -22.75 3.14 -7.96
N CYS A 194 -22.91 3.01 -9.27
CA CYS A 194 -23.75 3.93 -10.01
C CYS A 194 -25.17 3.67 -9.50
N ASP A 195 -25.41 3.87 -8.21
CA ASP A 195 -26.73 4.16 -7.67
C ASP A 195 -27.15 5.34 -8.52
N ALA A 196 -28.10 5.04 -9.41
CA ALA A 196 -28.58 5.88 -10.48
C ALA A 196 -28.43 7.33 -10.07
N TRP A 197 -27.54 8.07 -10.76
CA TRP A 197 -27.17 9.46 -10.48
C TRP A 197 -28.27 10.11 -9.66
N ASP A 198 -28.01 10.46 -8.40
CA ASP A 198 -28.96 11.24 -7.64
C ASP A 198 -29.02 12.64 -8.24
N CYS A 199 -29.77 12.70 -9.33
CA CYS A 199 -30.20 13.88 -10.04
C CYS A 199 -30.87 14.85 -9.05
N ASP A 200 -31.40 14.40 -7.89
CA ASP A 200 -32.03 15.30 -6.93
C ASP A 200 -31.08 16.34 -6.33
N CYS A 201 -29.75 16.12 -6.31
CA CYS A 201 -28.83 17.11 -5.77
C CYS A 201 -28.55 18.26 -6.78
N VAL A 202 -28.55 17.98 -8.08
CA VAL A 202 -28.24 18.98 -9.13
C VAL A 202 -29.50 19.68 -9.67
N PHE A 203 -30.71 19.13 -9.46
CA PHE A 203 -31.95 19.67 -10.04
C PHE A 203 -32.86 20.46 -9.09
N LYS A 204 -32.54 20.59 -7.79
CA LYS A 204 -33.41 21.31 -6.83
C LYS A 204 -33.14 22.82 -6.68
N HIS A 205 -32.04 23.35 -7.22
CA HIS A 205 -31.74 24.80 -7.16
C HIS A 205 -31.41 25.38 -8.55
N GLN A 206 -32.24 26.31 -9.01
CA GLN A 206 -32.34 26.71 -10.41
C GLN A 206 -31.40 27.85 -10.84
N ARG A 207 -30.87 27.69 -12.07
CA ARG A 207 -30.73 28.64 -13.20
C ARG A 207 -29.31 29.10 -13.60
N SER A 208 -29.04 28.80 -14.88
CA SER A 208 -27.97 29.27 -15.77
C SER A 208 -26.66 28.48 -15.80
N CYS A 209 -26.72 27.25 -16.33
CA CYS A 209 -25.73 26.73 -17.31
C CYS A 209 -26.06 25.33 -17.88
N CYS A 210 -27.03 24.58 -17.34
CA CYS A 210 -27.29 23.20 -17.79
C CYS A 210 -28.21 23.02 -19.03
N CYS A 211 -28.10 23.88 -20.05
CA CYS A 211 -28.83 23.69 -21.32
C CYS A 211 -27.94 23.77 -22.57
N VAL A 212 -26.67 23.33 -22.49
CA VAL A 212 -25.87 22.99 -23.68
C VAL A 212 -25.09 21.69 -23.45
N TYR A 213 -25.76 20.64 -22.96
CA TYR A 213 -25.19 19.30 -23.01
C TYR A 213 -25.48 18.70 -24.38
N ASN A 214 -24.65 19.05 -25.36
CA ASN A 214 -24.74 18.54 -26.73
C ASN A 214 -24.46 17.02 -26.77
N LYS A 215 -24.67 16.41 -27.94
CA LYS A 215 -24.35 15.02 -28.28
C LYS A 215 -22.93 14.58 -27.82
N LEU A 216 -21.99 15.52 -27.73
CA LEU A 216 -20.63 15.33 -27.18
C LEU A 216 -20.60 14.97 -25.69
N GLY A 217 -21.49 15.54 -24.88
CA GLY A 217 -21.56 15.24 -23.47
C GLY A 217 -22.06 13.81 -23.24
N ARG A 218 -23.14 13.41 -23.92
CA ARG A 218 -23.62 12.02 -23.87
C ARG A 218 -22.54 11.05 -24.33
N LEU A 219 -21.85 11.38 -25.43
CA LEU A 219 -20.71 10.61 -25.90
C LEU A 219 -19.59 10.54 -24.85
N SER A 220 -19.29 11.62 -24.13
CA SER A 220 -18.29 11.64 -23.06
C SER A 220 -18.67 10.73 -21.89
N VAL A 221 -19.94 10.68 -21.51
CA VAL A 221 -20.45 9.80 -20.44
C VAL A 221 -20.45 8.34 -20.90
N ASP A 222 -20.91 8.07 -22.12
CA ASP A 222 -20.91 6.73 -22.71
C ASP A 222 -19.47 6.20 -22.88
N THR A 223 -18.53 7.08 -23.26
CA THR A 223 -17.10 6.77 -23.36
C THR A 223 -16.52 6.49 -21.98
N PHE A 224 -16.85 7.30 -20.97
CA PHE A 224 -16.41 7.08 -19.60
C PHE A 224 -16.91 5.72 -19.06
N HIS A 225 -18.20 5.40 -19.22
CA HIS A 225 -18.74 4.09 -18.83
C HIS A 225 -18.10 2.92 -19.58
N SER A 226 -17.80 3.12 -20.87
CA SER A 226 -17.12 2.09 -21.66
C SER A 226 -15.69 1.87 -21.17
N LEU A 227 -14.96 2.94 -20.81
CA LEU A 227 -13.62 2.86 -20.24
C LEU A 227 -13.60 2.23 -18.85
N ASP A 228 -14.58 2.55 -18.01
CA ASP A 228 -14.75 1.97 -16.67
C ASP A 228 -15.05 0.46 -16.77
N TYR A 229 -16.01 0.08 -17.63
CA TYR A 229 -16.32 -1.32 -17.90
C TYR A 229 -15.13 -2.10 -18.47
N ILE A 230 -14.37 -1.49 -19.39
CA ILE A 230 -13.15 -2.10 -19.94
C ILE A 230 -12.09 -2.24 -18.84
N SER A 231 -11.91 -1.23 -17.98
CA SER A 231 -10.97 -1.27 -16.85
C SER A 231 -11.31 -2.39 -15.86
N ASP A 232 -12.58 -2.54 -15.51
CA ASP A 232 -13.05 -3.62 -14.64
C ASP A 232 -12.87 -4.98 -15.31
N SER A 233 -13.23 -5.10 -16.58
CA SER A 233 -13.07 -6.35 -17.33
C SER A 233 -11.60 -6.75 -17.49
N LEU A 234 -10.70 -5.78 -17.70
CA LEU A 234 -9.25 -6.00 -17.75
C LEU A 234 -8.70 -6.39 -16.38
N SER A 235 -9.18 -5.78 -15.30
CA SER A 235 -8.79 -6.13 -13.94
C SER A 235 -9.21 -7.56 -13.60
N GLN A 236 -10.43 -7.96 -13.97
CA GLN A 236 -10.91 -9.33 -13.78
C GLN A 236 -10.14 -10.33 -14.64
N LEU A 237 -9.84 -9.98 -15.91
CA LEU A 237 -9.01 -10.83 -16.77
C LEU A 237 -7.59 -10.99 -16.21
N GLN A 238 -7.03 -9.94 -15.62
CA GLN A 238 -5.72 -9.97 -14.96
C GLN A 238 -5.76 -10.95 -13.77
N GLU A 239 -6.77 -10.87 -12.91
CA GLU A 239 -6.94 -11.81 -11.79
C GLU A 239 -7.10 -13.26 -12.28
N ASP A 240 -7.90 -13.48 -13.31
CA ASP A 240 -8.12 -14.80 -13.91
C ASP A 240 -6.82 -15.34 -14.54
N ILE A 241 -6.04 -14.48 -15.22
CA ILE A 241 -4.72 -14.84 -15.74
C ILE A 241 -3.78 -15.20 -14.59
N VAL A 242 -3.68 -14.41 -13.52
CA VAL A 242 -2.82 -14.68 -12.36
C VAL A 242 -3.19 -16.02 -11.70
N SER A 243 -4.49 -16.31 -11.58
CA SER A 243 -5.04 -17.58 -11.09
C SER A 243 -4.69 -18.76 -12.01
N LEU A 244 -4.65 -18.54 -13.33
CA LEU A 244 -4.31 -19.56 -14.33
C LEU A 244 -2.80 -19.72 -14.57
N THR A 245 -2.00 -18.68 -14.38
CA THR A 245 -0.53 -18.67 -14.59
C THR A 245 0.22 -19.13 -13.35
N GLY A 246 -0.41 -19.13 -12.17
CA GLY A 246 0.21 -19.55 -10.91
C GLY A 246 1.16 -18.49 -10.34
N GLU A 247 0.88 -17.21 -10.58
CA GLU A 247 1.64 -16.09 -10.05
C GLU A 247 1.27 -15.73 -8.60
N HIS A 248 0.65 -16.65 -7.86
CA HIS A 248 0.45 -16.50 -6.43
C HIS A 248 1.70 -16.96 -5.67
N TYR A 249 2.28 -16.04 -4.91
CA TYR A 249 3.38 -16.32 -4.01
C TYR A 249 2.98 -15.88 -2.63
N ALA A 250 2.99 -16.82 -1.70
CA ALA A 250 2.78 -16.53 -0.30
C ALA A 250 3.56 -17.54 0.53
N PHE A 251 4.23 -17.06 1.57
CA PHE A 251 4.86 -17.94 2.53
C PHE A 251 4.61 -17.45 3.95
N LYS A 252 4.63 -18.42 4.87
CA LYS A 252 4.59 -18.18 6.30
C LYS A 252 5.46 -19.23 6.98
N ALA A 253 6.49 -18.76 7.65
CA ALA A 253 7.43 -19.58 8.38
C ALA A 253 7.64 -19.05 9.79
N SER A 254 7.82 -19.94 10.76
CA SER A 254 8.28 -19.60 12.10
C SER A 254 9.63 -20.22 12.39
N ILE A 255 10.30 -19.75 13.44
CA ILE A 255 11.50 -20.41 13.93
C ILE A 255 11.07 -21.74 14.57
N GLY A 256 11.47 -22.85 13.95
CA GLY A 256 11.31 -24.17 14.55
C GLY A 256 12.17 -24.26 15.81
N GLN A 257 11.61 -24.83 16.88
CA GLN A 257 12.33 -24.97 18.14
C GLN A 257 13.62 -25.79 17.93
N PRO A 258 14.82 -25.19 18.08
CA PRO A 258 16.06 -25.95 18.08
C PRO A 258 16.11 -26.82 19.34
N SER A 259 17.02 -27.81 19.36
CA SER A 259 17.37 -28.53 20.59
C SER A 259 17.95 -27.61 21.68
N TYR A 260 18.38 -26.40 21.30
CA TYR A 260 18.86 -25.33 22.17
C TYR A 260 17.78 -24.25 22.31
N ARG A 261 17.61 -23.70 23.52
CA ARG A 261 16.58 -22.70 23.85
C ARG A 261 16.82 -21.31 23.23
N CYS A 262 17.97 -21.11 22.57
CA CYS A 262 18.39 -19.81 22.06
C CYS A 262 19.10 -19.92 20.70
N PHE A 263 18.91 -18.89 19.88
CA PHE A 263 19.61 -18.64 18.62
C PHE A 263 20.54 -17.43 18.82
N GLY A 264 21.85 -17.66 18.77
CA GLY A 264 22.87 -16.67 19.15
C GLY A 264 23.30 -16.75 20.63
N PRO A 265 24.19 -15.86 21.09
CA PRO A 265 24.77 -14.76 20.32
C PRO A 265 25.87 -15.20 19.35
N PHE A 266 26.01 -14.45 18.26
CA PHE A 266 27.04 -14.66 17.24
C PHE A 266 27.95 -13.44 17.14
N THR A 267 29.18 -13.61 16.65
CA THR A 267 30.15 -12.52 16.45
C THR A 267 29.98 -11.76 15.14
N ARG A 268 28.99 -12.14 14.33
CA ARG A 268 28.60 -11.53 13.07
C ARG A 268 27.08 -11.60 12.92
N ASN A 269 26.53 -10.86 11.97
CA ASN A 269 25.13 -11.01 11.60
C ASN A 269 24.89 -12.42 11.04
N VAL A 270 23.78 -13.04 11.41
CA VAL A 270 23.44 -14.40 10.97
C VAL A 270 22.00 -14.45 10.48
N PRO A 271 21.74 -14.96 9.26
CA PRO A 271 20.38 -15.20 8.78
C PRO A 271 19.61 -16.12 9.72
N VAL A 272 18.39 -15.72 10.08
CA VAL A 272 17.49 -16.51 10.93
C VAL A 272 16.81 -17.56 10.06
N PRO A 273 16.97 -18.86 10.33
CA PRO A 273 16.63 -19.89 9.37
C PRO A 273 15.14 -20.25 9.30
N TYR A 274 14.20 -19.42 9.82
CA TYR A 274 12.73 -19.63 9.88
C TYR A 274 12.25 -20.90 9.14
N ASN A 275 12.46 -22.06 9.77
CA ASN A 275 12.47 -23.36 9.09
C ASN A 275 11.18 -24.14 9.25
N ASN A 276 10.29 -23.70 10.15
CA ASN A 276 8.98 -24.31 10.34
C ASN A 276 7.96 -23.62 9.43
N VAL A 277 7.80 -24.17 8.23
CA VAL A 277 6.98 -23.58 7.17
C VAL A 277 5.55 -24.11 7.23
N THR A 278 4.58 -23.20 7.31
CA THR A 278 3.14 -23.53 7.30
C THR A 278 2.46 -23.19 5.98
N LEU A 279 3.03 -22.25 5.21
CA LEU A 279 2.61 -21.89 3.86
C LEU A 279 3.86 -21.61 3.02
N ASN A 280 3.90 -22.09 1.78
CA ASN A 280 4.94 -21.79 0.80
C ASN A 280 4.40 -21.98 -0.62
N ASP A 281 3.33 -21.26 -0.91
CA ASP A 281 2.71 -21.24 -2.23
C ASP A 281 3.65 -20.56 -3.23
N GLY A 282 3.71 -21.10 -4.44
CA GLY A 282 4.72 -20.73 -5.44
C GLY A 282 6.16 -21.18 -5.13
N ARG A 283 6.43 -21.77 -3.95
CA ARG A 283 7.75 -22.32 -3.55
C ARG A 283 8.92 -21.35 -3.68
N ALA A 284 8.66 -20.07 -3.47
CA ALA A 284 9.68 -19.00 -3.52
C ALA A 284 10.50 -18.89 -2.22
N TYR A 285 10.05 -19.54 -1.14
CA TYR A 285 10.75 -19.53 0.14
C TYR A 285 11.60 -20.80 0.35
N ASN A 286 12.87 -20.63 0.71
CA ASN A 286 13.80 -21.71 1.04
C ASN A 286 14.03 -21.80 2.57
N PRO A 287 13.41 -22.77 3.27
CA PRO A 287 13.52 -22.90 4.72
C PRO A 287 14.87 -23.40 5.22
N ALA A 288 15.72 -23.97 4.35
CA ALA A 288 17.06 -24.36 4.78
C ALA A 288 17.97 -23.13 4.97
N LEU A 289 17.68 -22.04 4.26
CA LEU A 289 18.46 -20.81 4.28
C LEU A 289 17.74 -19.67 5.01
N GLY A 290 16.41 -19.75 5.17
CA GLY A 290 15.59 -18.66 5.69
C GLY A 290 15.32 -17.56 4.64
N ILE A 291 15.47 -17.86 3.35
CA ILE A 291 15.52 -16.86 2.26
C ILE A 291 14.31 -17.00 1.34
N PHE A 292 13.59 -15.90 1.12
CA PHE A 292 12.65 -15.74 0.02
C PHE A 292 13.39 -15.26 -1.24
N THR A 293 13.07 -15.81 -2.40
CA THR A 293 13.61 -15.34 -3.70
C THR A 293 12.47 -14.98 -4.64
N ALA A 294 12.39 -13.72 -5.05
CA ALA A 294 11.40 -13.23 -5.99
C ALA A 294 11.49 -13.99 -7.33
N ARG A 295 10.35 -14.48 -7.80
CA ARG A 295 10.27 -15.27 -9.04
C ARG A 295 9.85 -14.41 -10.24
N PHE A 296 9.21 -13.29 -9.97
CA PHE A 296 8.77 -12.30 -10.92
C PHE A 296 8.99 -10.90 -10.35
N ASP A 297 8.88 -9.92 -11.22
CA ASP A 297 8.91 -8.52 -10.84
C ASP A 297 7.56 -8.16 -10.22
N GLY A 298 7.56 -7.36 -9.16
CA GLY A 298 6.31 -6.97 -8.52
C GLY A 298 6.49 -6.29 -7.18
N ILE A 299 5.37 -5.91 -6.60
CA ILE A 299 5.30 -5.34 -5.25
C ILE A 299 4.91 -6.46 -4.29
N TYR A 300 5.75 -6.71 -3.30
CA TYR A 300 5.57 -7.75 -2.29
C TYR A 300 5.30 -7.12 -0.93
N SER A 301 4.36 -7.70 -0.18
CA SER A 301 4.20 -7.40 1.24
C SER A 301 5.02 -8.39 2.07
N PHE A 302 5.78 -7.88 3.03
CA PHE A 302 6.48 -8.68 4.03
C PHE A 302 6.10 -8.22 5.43
N THR A 303 5.93 -9.19 6.31
CA THR A 303 5.82 -8.95 7.75
C THR A 303 6.69 -9.93 8.51
N PHE A 304 7.35 -9.44 9.54
CA PHE A 304 8.05 -10.28 10.49
C PHE A 304 7.83 -9.80 11.91
N THR A 305 7.66 -10.76 12.80
CA THR A 305 7.51 -10.56 14.24
C THR A 305 8.72 -11.14 14.93
N THR A 306 9.33 -10.33 15.80
CA THR A 306 10.22 -10.82 16.84
C THR A 306 9.43 -10.98 18.12
N TYR A 307 9.64 -12.08 18.82
CA TYR A 307 9.13 -12.32 20.15
C TYR A 307 10.24 -12.94 20.99
N SER A 308 10.42 -12.40 22.19
CA SER A 308 11.38 -12.91 23.15
C SER A 308 10.76 -12.97 24.53
N ASN A 309 11.07 -14.05 25.26
CA ASN A 309 10.79 -14.12 26.68
C ASN A 309 11.99 -14.60 27.49
N LEU A 310 12.12 -14.08 28.71
CA LEU A 310 13.21 -14.38 29.62
C LEU A 310 13.22 -15.86 29.99
N ILE A 311 14.37 -16.50 29.77
CA ILE A 311 14.57 -17.92 30.09
C ILE A 311 15.00 -18.17 31.55
N ALA A 312 15.39 -17.12 32.27
CA ALA A 312 15.73 -17.15 33.69
C ALA A 312 15.63 -15.73 34.31
N PRO A 313 15.31 -15.61 35.62
CA PRO A 313 15.28 -14.32 36.31
C PRO A 313 16.64 -13.61 36.26
N GLY A 314 16.62 -12.30 36.00
CA GLY A 314 17.83 -11.46 35.95
C GLY A 314 18.67 -11.61 34.68
N MET A 315 18.20 -12.39 33.71
CA MET A 315 18.71 -12.30 32.33
C MET A 315 18.14 -11.05 31.68
N ARG A 316 18.92 -10.44 30.78
CA ARG A 316 18.49 -9.35 29.93
C ARG A 316 18.81 -9.71 28.49
N GLN A 317 17.84 -9.58 27.63
CA GLN A 317 17.89 -9.94 26.23
C GLN A 317 17.60 -8.71 25.40
N TYR A 318 18.63 -8.33 24.65
CA TYR A 318 18.55 -7.26 23.68
C TYR A 318 18.44 -7.90 22.30
N VAL A 319 17.28 -7.76 21.67
CA VAL A 319 16.99 -8.35 20.37
C VAL A 319 17.06 -7.27 19.31
N GLN A 320 17.74 -7.59 18.22
CA GLN A 320 17.76 -6.74 17.05
C GLN A 320 17.75 -7.62 15.81
N LEU A 321 16.67 -7.53 15.06
CA LEU A 321 16.53 -8.19 13.75
C LEU A 321 16.46 -7.13 12.66
N GLN A 322 16.94 -7.50 11.48
CA GLN A 322 16.86 -6.67 10.29
C GLN A 322 16.39 -7.49 9.09
N LEU A 323 15.44 -6.97 8.35
CA LEU A 323 15.06 -7.47 7.04
C LEU A 323 16.07 -6.98 6.02
N MET A 324 16.62 -7.92 5.26
CA MET A 324 17.65 -7.71 4.26
C MET A 324 17.05 -7.86 2.87
N LYS A 325 17.46 -7.01 1.94
CA LYS A 325 17.26 -7.18 0.50
C LYS A 325 18.63 -7.26 -0.17
N ASN A 326 18.95 -8.38 -0.81
CA ASN A 326 20.21 -8.56 -1.55
C ASN A 326 21.49 -8.23 -0.76
N GLY A 327 21.49 -8.46 0.55
CA GLY A 327 22.63 -8.19 1.43
C GLY A 327 22.64 -6.80 2.07
N GLU A 328 21.70 -5.92 1.72
CA GLU A 328 21.56 -4.60 2.35
C GLU A 328 20.38 -4.57 3.33
N PRO A 329 20.53 -3.94 4.51
CA PRO A 329 19.43 -3.80 5.47
C PRO A 329 18.37 -2.82 4.95
N VAL A 330 17.11 -3.18 5.12
CA VAL A 330 15.96 -2.39 4.67
C VAL A 330 15.16 -1.84 5.84
N VAL A 331 14.73 -2.70 6.77
CA VAL A 331 14.04 -2.28 8.00
C VAL A 331 14.48 -3.16 9.15
N GLY A 332 14.35 -2.68 10.38
CA GLY A 332 14.74 -3.38 11.59
C GLY A 332 13.66 -3.33 12.67
N VAL A 333 13.88 -4.16 13.68
CA VAL A 333 13.13 -4.19 14.94
C VAL A 333 14.11 -4.29 16.09
N TRP A 334 13.83 -3.56 17.16
CA TRP A 334 14.69 -3.43 18.33
C TRP A 334 13.81 -3.64 19.56
N GLU A 335 14.25 -4.52 20.46
CA GLU A 335 13.56 -4.78 21.72
C GLU A 335 14.58 -4.99 22.86
N ASP A 336 14.26 -4.49 24.05
CA ASP A 336 15.08 -4.59 25.26
C ASP A 336 14.25 -4.98 26.49
N ASN A 337 14.21 -6.27 26.83
CA ASN A 337 13.39 -6.80 27.93
C ASN A 337 14.02 -6.59 29.31
N ARG A 338 14.46 -5.35 29.57
CA ARG A 338 15.26 -5.01 30.74
C ARG A 338 14.53 -5.31 32.04
N GLU A 339 13.24 -5.00 32.14
CA GLU A 339 12.48 -5.20 33.39
C GLU A 339 11.16 -5.95 33.22
N ASP A 340 10.72 -6.23 32.01
CA ASP A 340 9.64 -7.19 31.75
C ASP A 340 10.18 -8.57 31.31
N SER A 341 9.29 -9.56 31.32
CA SER A 341 9.67 -10.93 30.98
C SER A 341 9.46 -11.27 29.51
N GLU A 342 8.75 -10.45 28.75
CA GLU A 342 8.28 -10.78 27.39
C GLU A 342 8.11 -9.52 26.54
N ASP A 343 8.82 -9.46 25.42
CA ASP A 343 8.73 -8.37 24.44
C ASP A 343 8.39 -8.89 23.05
N SER A 344 7.74 -8.04 22.26
CA SER A 344 7.51 -8.31 20.84
C SER A 344 7.49 -7.05 19.98
N SER A 345 8.18 -7.12 18.85
CA SER A 345 8.07 -6.13 17.78
C SER A 345 7.54 -6.79 16.52
N THR A 346 6.74 -6.06 15.76
CA THR A 346 6.33 -6.49 14.40
C THR A 346 6.61 -5.36 13.42
N GLN A 347 7.10 -5.70 12.25
CA GLN A 347 7.31 -4.76 11.15
C GLN A 347 6.51 -5.24 9.93
N GLU A 348 5.89 -4.31 9.20
CA GLU A 348 5.20 -4.57 7.94
C GLU A 348 5.58 -3.52 6.89
N LEU A 349 5.99 -3.98 5.70
CA LEU A 349 6.39 -3.10 4.61
C LEU A 349 6.07 -3.68 3.23
N LEU A 350 5.92 -2.78 2.27
CA LEU A 350 5.86 -3.15 0.85
C LEU A 350 7.21 -2.91 0.20
N LEU A 351 7.67 -3.88 -0.58
CA LEU A 351 8.93 -3.80 -1.32
C LEU A 351 8.73 -4.13 -2.80
N PRO A 352 9.17 -3.24 -3.71
CA PRO A 352 9.35 -3.62 -5.10
C PRO A 352 10.55 -4.56 -5.23
N LEU A 353 10.32 -5.73 -5.80
CA LEU A 353 11.35 -6.73 -6.07
C LEU A 353 11.42 -7.02 -7.56
N GLU A 354 12.64 -7.24 -8.05
CA GLU A 354 12.92 -7.83 -9.35
C GLU A 354 13.12 -9.34 -9.22
N ARG A 355 12.89 -10.07 -10.30
CA ARG A 355 13.15 -11.51 -10.35
C ARG A 355 14.59 -11.82 -9.95
N GLY A 356 14.73 -12.66 -8.94
CA GLY A 356 16.02 -13.06 -8.37
C GLY A 356 16.40 -12.30 -7.12
N ASP A 357 15.72 -11.20 -6.78
CA ASP A 357 15.91 -10.51 -5.51
C ASP A 357 15.66 -11.45 -4.33
N GLN A 358 16.52 -11.35 -3.32
CA GLN A 358 16.48 -12.18 -2.13
C GLN A 358 16.12 -11.35 -0.90
N VAL A 359 15.13 -11.83 -0.14
CA VAL A 359 14.67 -11.20 1.10
C VAL A 359 14.77 -12.19 2.25
N TYR A 360 15.37 -11.78 3.36
CA TYR A 360 15.58 -12.63 4.53
C TYR A 360 15.78 -11.80 5.78
N ILE A 361 15.74 -12.43 6.95
CA ILE A 361 15.91 -11.77 8.25
C ILE A 361 17.28 -12.13 8.82
N GLU A 362 18.03 -11.16 9.32
CA GLU A 362 19.26 -11.37 10.08
C GLU A 362 19.10 -11.00 11.54
N LEU A 363 19.70 -11.81 12.41
CA LEU A 363 20.01 -11.45 13.78
C LEU A 363 21.33 -10.67 13.80
N VAL A 364 21.32 -9.47 14.38
CA VAL A 364 22.51 -8.60 14.46
C VAL A 364 23.56 -9.19 15.41
N ALA A 365 24.84 -8.99 15.08
CA ALA A 365 25.96 -9.47 15.89
C ALA A 365 25.84 -9.08 17.38
N GLY A 366 26.17 -10.03 18.26
CA GLY A 366 26.11 -9.87 19.71
C GLY A 366 24.71 -9.96 20.33
N ARG A 367 23.66 -10.10 19.51
CA ARG A 367 22.26 -10.29 19.96
C ARG A 367 21.91 -11.77 19.99
N TYR A 368 20.83 -12.12 20.65
CA TYR A 368 20.30 -13.48 20.66
C TYR A 368 18.78 -13.50 20.79
N LEU A 369 18.16 -14.53 20.23
CA LEU A 369 16.74 -14.87 20.39
C LEU A 369 16.63 -16.08 21.32
N CYS A 370 15.68 -16.11 22.24
CA CYS A 370 15.56 -17.15 23.26
C CYS A 370 14.08 -17.35 23.60
N GLY A 371 13.79 -18.50 24.21
CA GLY A 371 12.47 -18.81 24.76
C GLY A 371 11.54 -19.41 23.73
N ASP A 372 10.30 -18.92 23.63
CA ASP A 372 9.28 -19.45 22.72
C ASP A 372 9.48 -18.99 21.27
N LEU A 373 10.56 -19.47 20.66
CA LEU A 373 10.98 -19.10 19.30
C LEU A 373 9.89 -19.28 18.23
N LYS A 374 8.91 -20.17 18.46
CA LYS A 374 7.77 -20.42 17.55
C LYS A 374 6.90 -19.17 17.29
N TYR A 375 6.91 -18.17 18.18
CA TYR A 375 6.17 -16.92 18.01
C TYR A 375 6.90 -15.91 17.12
N ASN A 376 8.16 -16.17 16.79
CA ASN A 376 8.87 -15.41 15.78
C ASN A 376 8.42 -15.92 14.41
N VAL A 377 7.74 -15.07 13.66
CA VAL A 377 7.14 -15.40 12.35
C VAL A 377 7.72 -14.50 11.29
N PHE A 378 7.99 -15.05 10.11
CA PHE A 378 8.29 -14.31 8.89
C PHE A 378 7.33 -14.78 7.80
N SER A 379 6.63 -13.83 7.19
CA SER A 379 5.71 -14.09 6.10
C SER A 379 5.77 -13.00 5.05
N GLY A 380 5.34 -13.35 3.85
CA GLY A 380 5.17 -12.38 2.78
C GLY A 380 4.41 -12.95 1.62
N PHE A 381 3.89 -12.07 0.77
CA PHE A 381 3.14 -12.44 -0.41
C PHE A 381 3.29 -11.42 -1.54
N LEU A 382 3.07 -11.84 -2.77
CA LEU A 382 3.01 -10.94 -3.93
C LEU A 382 1.68 -10.16 -3.88
N LEU A 383 1.77 -8.84 -3.77
CA LEU A 383 0.61 -7.95 -3.76
C LEU A 383 0.21 -7.58 -5.19
N TYR A 384 1.16 -7.05 -5.98
CA TYR A 384 0.92 -6.66 -7.37
C TYR A 384 2.00 -7.22 -8.30
N PRO A 385 1.69 -8.13 -9.23
CA PRO A 385 2.61 -8.55 -10.28
C PRO A 385 2.85 -7.41 -11.28
N ASN A 386 4.09 -7.21 -11.73
CA ASN A 386 4.45 -6.22 -12.75
C ASN A 386 4.35 -6.77 -14.17
#